data_AF-A0A258JUK4-F1
#
_entry.id   AF-A0A258JUK4-F1
#
_cell.length_a   1.000
_cell.length_b   1.000
_cell.length_c   1.000
_cell.angle_alpha   90.00
_cell.angle_beta   90.00
_cell.angle_gamma   90.00
#
_symmetry.space_group_name_H-M   'P 1'
#
loop_
_entity.id
_entity.type
_entity.pdbx_description
1 polymer ?
#
loop_
_entity_poly.entity_id
_entity_poly.type
_entity_poly.pdbx_seq_one_letter_code
_entity_poly.pdbx_strand_id
1 'polypeptide(L)'
;MATPRHAAAILLGLAVMMSAPALTAEEGPWREPNPCLHGKLPTPDYSRCLFEATQSTDRAMTAAFEAAMAVVEGRTDLAGVQRARWKSQLDEAQVRFLVFRNFDCQSVAPFEGRRGIGDFEQRSLCLIENNLRRERDLRARYRPSPQVAGRVAPDPAGSLRLQAATWTTPAPPPLD
;
A
#
# COMPACT_ATOMS: atom_id res chain seq x y z
N MET A 1 30.79 -65.77 -33.82
CA MET A 1 30.09 -65.68 -35.13
C MET A 1 29.22 -64.44 -35.11
N ALA A 2 29.10 -63.81 -36.28
CA ALA A 2 28.73 -62.41 -36.48
C ALA A 2 27.21 -62.14 -36.56
N THR A 3 26.90 -60.82 -36.39
CA THR A 3 25.73 -60.03 -36.84
C THR A 3 24.34 -60.24 -36.20
N PRO A 4 23.37 -59.30 -36.31
CA PRO A 4 23.43 -57.90 -36.80
C PRO A 4 22.75 -56.83 -35.90
N ARG A 5 22.95 -55.58 -36.34
CA ARG A 5 22.36 -54.30 -35.95
C ARG A 5 20.86 -54.21 -36.25
N HIS A 6 20.08 -53.58 -35.37
CA HIS A 6 18.83 -52.91 -35.74
C HIS A 6 18.85 -51.44 -35.27
N ALA A 7 18.86 -50.56 -36.27
CA ALA A 7 18.64 -49.14 -36.14
C ALA A 7 17.16 -48.89 -35.84
N ALA A 8 16.86 -48.25 -34.72
CA ALA A 8 15.53 -47.71 -34.45
C ALA A 8 15.53 -46.23 -34.84
N ALA A 9 14.82 -45.93 -35.93
CA ALA A 9 14.55 -44.58 -36.39
C ALA A 9 13.66 -43.85 -35.37
N ILE A 10 14.17 -42.76 -34.80
CA ILE A 10 13.37 -41.88 -33.94
C ILE A 10 12.71 -40.83 -34.84
N LEU A 11 11.39 -40.95 -34.99
CA LEU A 11 10.52 -39.99 -35.64
C LEU A 11 10.50 -38.66 -34.86
N LEU A 12 10.97 -37.59 -35.50
CA LEU A 12 10.83 -36.22 -35.02
C LEU A 12 9.36 -35.79 -35.19
N GLY A 13 8.58 -35.85 -34.12
CA GLY A 13 7.22 -35.31 -34.08
C GLY A 13 7.25 -33.79 -33.98
N LEU A 14 6.88 -33.11 -35.07
CA LEU A 14 6.72 -31.65 -35.12
C LEU A 14 5.44 -31.25 -34.38
N ALA A 15 5.55 -30.93 -33.09
CA ALA A 15 4.44 -30.38 -32.30
C ALA A 15 4.26 -28.88 -32.61
N VAL A 16 3.29 -28.57 -33.48
CA VAL A 16 2.81 -27.19 -33.70
C VAL A 16 2.05 -26.75 -32.44
N MET A 17 2.73 -25.98 -31.57
CA MET A 17 2.06 -25.30 -30.47
C MET A 17 1.20 -24.16 -31.04
N MET A 18 -0.12 -24.35 -31.08
CA MET A 18 -1.05 -23.26 -31.34
C MET A 18 -1.11 -22.34 -30.11
N SER A 19 -0.37 -21.24 -30.17
CA SER A 19 -0.43 -20.16 -29.20
C SER A 19 -1.79 -19.46 -29.31
N ALA A 20 -2.74 -19.79 -28.44
CA ALA A 20 -3.95 -18.99 -28.28
C ALA A 20 -3.54 -17.59 -27.75
N PRO A 21 -4.02 -16.49 -28.35
CA PRO A 21 -3.80 -15.17 -27.76
C PRO A 21 -4.61 -15.11 -26.47
N ALA A 22 -3.91 -15.10 -25.34
CA ALA A 22 -4.51 -14.70 -24.09
C ALA A 22 -5.02 -13.27 -24.29
N LEU A 23 -6.34 -13.10 -24.29
CA LEU A 23 -6.97 -11.81 -24.03
C LEU A 23 -6.55 -11.43 -22.61
N THR A 24 -5.40 -10.77 -22.49
CA THR A 24 -5.03 -10.08 -21.25
C THR A 24 -6.06 -8.98 -21.09
N ALA A 25 -6.98 -9.14 -20.15
CA ALA A 25 -7.66 -7.99 -19.58
C ALA A 25 -6.55 -7.02 -19.18
N GLU A 26 -6.45 -5.87 -19.85
CA GLU A 26 -5.44 -4.87 -19.55
C GLU A 26 -5.69 -4.37 -18.13
N GLU A 27 -4.99 -4.98 -17.18
CA GLU A 27 -4.87 -4.48 -15.81
C GLU A 27 -4.17 -3.13 -15.90
N GLY A 28 -4.89 -2.06 -15.57
CA GLY A 28 -4.24 -0.80 -15.24
C GLY A 28 -3.23 -1.00 -14.10
N PRO A 29 -2.33 -0.04 -13.86
CA PRO A 29 -1.33 -0.15 -12.79
C PRO A 29 -1.97 -0.38 -11.40
N TRP A 30 -3.21 0.06 -11.23
CA TRP A 30 -3.99 -0.02 -10.00
C TRP A 30 -4.87 -1.29 -9.97
N ARG A 31 -4.64 -2.17 -9.00
CA ARG A 31 -5.15 -3.57 -8.99
C ARG A 31 -6.10 -3.89 -7.84
N GLU A 32 -6.16 -3.06 -6.81
CA GLU A 32 -7.02 -3.31 -5.65
C GLU A 32 -8.50 -3.01 -5.95
N PRO A 33 -9.48 -3.61 -5.24
CA PRO A 33 -10.89 -3.49 -5.58
C PRO A 33 -11.34 -2.04 -5.47
N ASN A 34 -11.42 -1.37 -6.62
CA ASN A 34 -12.04 -0.08 -6.77
C ASN A 34 -13.56 -0.26 -6.58
N PRO A 35 -14.19 0.42 -5.62
CA PRO A 35 -15.64 0.35 -5.45
C PRO A 35 -16.42 0.91 -6.65
N CYS A 36 -15.75 1.66 -7.54
CA CYS A 36 -16.33 2.25 -8.73
C CYS A 36 -16.14 1.36 -9.96
N LEU A 37 -17.25 0.95 -10.58
CA LEU A 37 -17.24 0.09 -11.76
C LEU A 37 -17.07 0.93 -13.04
N HIS A 38 -15.83 1.04 -13.54
CA HIS A 38 -15.55 1.71 -14.81
C HIS A 38 -16.35 1.06 -15.97
N GLY A 39 -16.95 1.89 -16.83
CA GLY A 39 -17.78 1.43 -17.95
C GLY A 39 -19.14 0.83 -17.57
N LYS A 40 -19.48 0.76 -16.28
CA LYS A 40 -20.82 0.38 -15.79
C LYS A 40 -21.64 1.57 -15.28
N LEU A 41 -20.97 2.69 -15.02
CA LEU A 41 -21.59 3.95 -14.61
C LEU A 41 -21.48 4.98 -15.74
N PRO A 42 -22.48 5.85 -15.92
CA PRO A 42 -22.32 7.07 -16.71
C PRO A 42 -21.12 7.89 -16.21
N THR A 43 -20.40 8.58 -17.10
CA THR A 43 -19.17 9.32 -16.74
C THR A 43 -19.33 10.24 -15.52
N PRO A 44 -20.40 11.06 -15.39
CA PRO A 44 -20.57 11.90 -14.20
C PRO A 44 -20.71 11.11 -12.91
N ASP A 45 -21.43 9.99 -12.94
CA ASP A 45 -21.63 9.11 -11.79
C ASP A 45 -20.34 8.37 -11.42
N TYR A 46 -19.54 8.01 -12.42
CA TYR A 46 -18.22 7.41 -12.22
C TYR A 46 -17.26 8.38 -11.53
N SER A 47 -17.14 9.62 -12.02
CA SER A 47 -16.30 10.64 -11.39
C SER A 47 -16.75 10.97 -9.97
N ARG A 48 -18.06 11.05 -9.72
CA ARG A 48 -18.61 11.22 -8.37
C ARG A 48 -18.23 10.05 -7.46
N CYS A 49 -18.40 8.81 -7.94
CA CYS A 49 -18.01 7.62 -7.19
C CYS A 49 -16.53 7.67 -6.79
N LEU A 50 -15.63 8.00 -7.72
CA LEU A 50 -14.19 8.07 -7.44
C LEU A 50 -13.85 9.13 -6.38
N PHE A 51 -14.52 10.29 -6.44
CA PHE A 51 -14.36 11.35 -5.45
C PHE A 51 -14.82 10.91 -4.06
N GLU A 52 -15.99 10.29 -3.97
CA GLU A 52 -16.53 9.76 -2.71
C GLU A 52 -15.66 8.63 -2.15
N ALA A 53 -15.20 7.71 -3.00
CA ALA A 53 -14.32 6.61 -2.62
C ALA A 53 -12.96 7.10 -2.10
N THR A 54 -12.38 8.13 -2.71
CA THR A 54 -11.14 8.75 -2.24
C THR A 54 -11.30 9.29 -0.82
N GLN A 55 -12.39 10.04 -0.56
CA GLN A 55 -12.66 10.56 0.79
C GLN A 55 -12.96 9.46 1.81
N SER A 56 -13.76 8.47 1.40
CA SER A 56 -14.13 7.35 2.26
C SER A 56 -12.91 6.55 2.71
N THR A 57 -12.03 6.21 1.77
CA THR A 57 -10.82 5.43 2.06
C THR A 57 -9.80 6.22 2.89
N ASP A 58 -9.68 7.54 2.67
CA ASP A 58 -8.80 8.39 3.48
C ASP A 58 -9.27 8.47 4.94
N ARG A 59 -10.58 8.62 5.17
CA ARG A 59 -11.19 8.53 6.51
C ARG A 59 -10.97 7.15 7.15
N ALA A 60 -11.16 6.07 6.40
CA ALA A 60 -10.98 4.71 6.91
C ALA A 60 -9.53 4.43 7.30
N MET A 61 -8.56 4.87 6.49
CA MET A 61 -7.14 4.78 6.79
C MET A 61 -6.77 5.61 8.03
N THR A 62 -7.28 6.84 8.14
CA THR A 62 -7.05 7.71 9.32
C THR A 62 -7.58 7.06 10.60
N ALA A 63 -8.80 6.53 10.56
CA ALA A 63 -9.38 5.81 11.70
C ALA A 63 -8.56 4.54 12.07
N ALA A 64 -8.02 3.82 11.07
CA ALA A 64 -7.14 2.68 11.33
C ALA A 64 -5.81 3.09 11.98
N PHE A 65 -5.27 4.26 11.62
CA PHE A 65 -4.06 4.80 12.25
C PHE A 65 -4.32 5.23 13.70
N GLU A 66 -5.42 5.92 13.97
CA GLU A 66 -5.83 6.28 15.33
C GLU A 66 -6.04 5.05 16.21
N ALA A 67 -6.69 4.01 15.67
CA ALA A 67 -6.86 2.73 16.35
C ALA A 67 -5.51 2.05 16.65
N ALA A 68 -4.55 2.10 15.71
CA ALA A 68 -3.20 1.58 15.93
C ALA A 68 -2.49 2.34 17.07
N MET A 69 -2.59 3.66 17.11
CA MET A 69 -2.03 4.49 18.18
C MET A 69 -2.65 4.16 19.54
N ALA A 70 -3.96 3.90 19.59
CA ALA A 70 -4.66 3.47 20.80
C ALA A 70 -4.21 2.09 21.28
N VAL A 71 -3.97 1.14 20.36
CA VAL A 71 -3.42 -0.18 20.71
C VAL A 71 -2.04 -0.04 21.34
N VAL A 72 -1.17 0.81 20.80
CA VAL A 72 0.16 1.07 21.39
C VAL A 72 0.03 1.70 22.77
N GLU A 73 -0.86 2.67 22.94
CA GLU A 73 -1.10 3.32 24.24
C GLU A 73 -1.56 2.31 25.31
N GLY A 74 -2.44 1.37 24.93
CA GLY A 74 -2.97 0.34 25.83
C GLY A 74 -1.96 -0.73 26.25
N ARG A 75 -0.73 -0.74 25.73
CA ARG A 75 0.29 -1.75 26.08
C ARG A 75 0.88 -1.52 27.47
N THR A 76 0.16 -1.99 28.48
CA THR A 76 0.51 -1.87 29.90
C THR A 76 1.73 -2.70 30.30
N ASP A 77 2.13 -3.65 29.44
CA ASP A 77 3.36 -4.45 29.58
C ASP A 77 4.63 -3.67 29.19
N LEU A 78 4.50 -2.51 28.55
CA LEU A 78 5.61 -1.65 28.16
C LEU A 78 5.78 -0.49 29.13
N ALA A 79 7.01 -0.02 29.33
CA ALA A 79 7.26 1.23 30.03
C ALA A 79 6.73 2.43 29.23
N GLY A 80 6.34 3.51 29.91
CA GLY A 80 5.78 4.70 29.25
C GLY A 80 6.70 5.29 28.16
N VAL A 81 8.01 5.32 28.40
CA VAL A 81 9.01 5.78 27.42
C VAL A 81 9.05 4.89 26.17
N GLN A 82 8.86 3.58 26.32
CA GLN A 82 8.82 2.65 25.18
C GLN A 82 7.56 2.87 24.33
N ARG A 83 6.40 3.04 24.96
CA ARG A 83 5.15 3.39 24.26
C ARG A 83 5.28 4.71 23.53
N ALA A 84 5.80 5.74 24.19
CA ALA A 84 6.00 7.06 23.60
C ALA A 84 6.92 7.00 22.37
N ARG A 85 8.05 6.28 22.47
CA ARG A 85 8.96 6.07 21.34
C ARG A 85 8.27 5.33 20.19
N TRP A 86 7.53 4.26 20.47
CA TRP A 86 6.81 3.53 19.43
C TRP A 86 5.78 4.42 18.73
N LYS A 87 4.94 5.14 19.48
CA LYS A 87 3.96 6.09 18.92
C LYS A 87 4.62 7.14 18.04
N SER A 88 5.71 7.76 18.49
CA SER A 88 6.46 8.74 17.70
C SER A 88 6.99 8.15 16.38
N GLN A 89 7.51 6.92 16.39
CA GLN A 89 7.99 6.27 15.16
C GLN A 89 6.84 5.87 14.23
N LEU A 90 5.70 5.45 14.79
CA LEU A 90 4.51 5.11 14.01
C LEU A 90 3.89 6.35 13.35
N ASP A 91 3.83 7.46 14.09
CA ASP A 91 3.39 8.76 13.59
C ASP A 91 4.28 9.27 12.45
N GLU A 92 5.60 9.27 12.65
CA GLU A 92 6.55 9.67 11.61
C GLU A 92 6.45 8.77 10.37
N ALA A 93 6.27 7.45 10.55
CA ALA A 93 6.05 6.54 9.42
C ALA A 93 4.76 6.85 8.66
N GLN A 94 3.70 7.28 9.36
CA GLN A 94 2.45 7.71 8.73
C GLN A 94 2.62 9.01 7.96
N VAL A 95 3.32 10.00 8.52
CA VAL A 95 3.64 11.26 7.83
C VAL A 95 4.39 10.99 6.52
N ARG A 96 5.44 10.15 6.57
CA ARG A 96 6.21 9.79 5.37
C ARG A 96 5.40 9.04 4.33
N PHE A 97 4.52 8.15 4.77
CA PHE A 97 3.56 7.50 3.87
C PHE A 97 2.67 8.52 3.16
N LEU A 98 2.11 9.50 3.88
CA LEU A 98 1.25 10.54 3.30
C LEU A 98 2.02 11.40 2.28
N VAL A 99 3.26 11.76 2.57
CA VAL A 99 4.13 12.50 1.63
C VAL A 99 4.37 11.69 0.36
N PHE A 100 4.79 10.43 0.51
CA PHE A 100 4.99 9.51 -0.61
C PHE A 100 3.71 9.38 -1.45
N ARG A 101 2.59 8.97 -0.81
CA ARG A 101 1.29 8.79 -1.46
C ARG A 101 0.86 10.04 -2.21
N ASN A 102 0.97 11.21 -1.59
CA ASN A 102 0.54 12.45 -2.21
C ASN A 102 1.40 12.80 -3.43
N PHE A 103 2.72 12.62 -3.34
CA PHE A 103 3.61 12.87 -4.47
C PHE A 103 3.34 11.88 -5.60
N ASP A 104 3.26 10.59 -5.30
CA ASP A 104 2.97 9.53 -6.27
C ASP A 104 1.63 9.77 -6.98
N CYS A 105 0.54 9.93 -6.22
CA CYS A 105 -0.79 10.04 -6.81
C CYS A 105 -1.09 11.39 -7.47
N GLN A 106 -0.38 12.47 -7.12
CA GLN A 106 -0.62 13.80 -7.71
C GLN A 106 0.38 14.14 -8.82
N SER A 107 1.59 13.60 -8.78
CA SER A 107 2.68 13.97 -9.69
C SER A 107 3.11 12.85 -10.62
N VAL A 108 2.79 11.58 -10.30
CA VAL A 108 3.19 10.42 -11.12
C VAL A 108 1.97 9.78 -11.76
N ALA A 109 1.00 9.33 -10.95
CA ALA A 109 -0.19 8.61 -11.43
C ALA A 109 -0.96 9.29 -12.58
N PRO A 110 -1.13 10.63 -12.64
CA PRO A 110 -1.83 11.28 -13.76
C PRO A 110 -1.19 11.08 -15.14
N PHE A 111 0.05 10.57 -15.20
CA PHE A 111 0.77 10.26 -16.44
C PHE A 111 0.73 8.79 -16.83
N GLU A 112 0.17 7.92 -15.99
CA GLU A 112 0.19 6.46 -16.18
C GLU A 112 -1.07 5.93 -16.88
N GLY A 113 -2.04 6.81 -17.13
CA GLY A 113 -3.31 6.48 -17.76
C GLY A 113 -3.25 6.39 -19.28
N ARG A 114 -4.06 5.51 -19.85
CA ARG A 114 -4.15 5.31 -21.32
C ARG A 114 -4.80 6.47 -22.07
N ARG A 115 -5.50 7.37 -21.37
CA ARG A 115 -6.31 8.45 -21.98
C ARG A 115 -5.58 9.80 -22.07
N GLY A 116 -4.29 9.85 -21.76
CA GLY A 116 -3.46 11.04 -21.82
C GLY A 116 -3.07 11.60 -20.45
N ILE A 117 -2.35 12.73 -20.46
CA ILE A 117 -1.77 13.40 -19.29
C ILE A 117 -2.85 14.13 -18.48
N GLY A 118 -2.80 14.02 -17.15
CA GLY A 118 -3.62 14.82 -16.22
C GLY A 118 -4.93 14.14 -15.80
N ASP A 119 -4.98 12.82 -15.89
CA ASP A 119 -6.22 12.07 -15.67
C ASP A 119 -6.62 12.03 -14.17
N PHE A 120 -7.75 12.67 -13.86
CA PHE A 120 -8.40 12.62 -12.55
C PHE A 120 -8.67 11.18 -12.11
N GLU A 121 -8.95 10.29 -13.06
CA GLU A 121 -9.21 8.88 -12.79
C GLU A 121 -7.97 8.22 -12.18
N GLN A 122 -6.80 8.31 -12.83
CA GLN A 122 -5.57 7.68 -12.32
C GLN A 122 -5.17 8.20 -10.95
N ARG A 123 -5.27 9.52 -10.73
CA ARG A 123 -5.05 10.11 -9.41
C ARG A 123 -5.96 9.49 -8.36
N SER A 124 -7.25 9.37 -8.66
CA SER A 124 -8.24 8.85 -7.73
C SER A 124 -8.01 7.36 -7.43
N LEU A 125 -7.73 6.56 -8.46
CA LEU A 125 -7.40 5.13 -8.33
C LEU A 125 -6.16 4.92 -7.45
N CYS A 126 -5.09 5.68 -7.69
CA CYS A 126 -3.88 5.65 -6.87
C CYS A 126 -4.17 5.95 -5.39
N LEU A 127 -4.95 7.01 -5.12
CA LEU A 127 -5.30 7.39 -3.75
C LEU A 127 -6.11 6.30 -3.05
N ILE A 128 -7.14 5.78 -3.72
CA ILE A 128 -8.00 4.70 -3.22
C ILE A 128 -7.15 3.47 -2.87
N GLU A 129 -6.30 3.01 -3.79
CA GLU A 129 -5.48 1.83 -3.58
C GLU A 129 -4.49 2.01 -2.42
N ASN A 130 -3.73 3.11 -2.40
CA ASN A 130 -2.76 3.36 -1.34
C ASN A 130 -3.42 3.47 0.04
N ASN A 131 -4.58 4.13 0.12
CA ASN A 131 -5.33 4.25 1.37
C ASN A 131 -5.81 2.87 1.86
N LEU A 132 -6.41 2.05 0.99
CA LEU A 132 -6.86 0.70 1.33
C LEU A 132 -5.70 -0.21 1.75
N ARG A 133 -4.57 -0.14 1.03
CA ARG A 133 -3.37 -0.92 1.35
C ARG A 133 -2.83 -0.55 2.73
N ARG A 134 -2.74 0.74 3.04
CA ARG A 134 -2.27 1.23 4.33
C ARG A 134 -3.23 0.90 5.47
N GLU A 135 -4.54 1.04 5.25
CA GLU A 135 -5.58 0.62 6.19
C GLU A 135 -5.43 -0.87 6.54
N ARG A 136 -5.27 -1.74 5.54
CA ARG A 136 -5.07 -3.19 5.76
C ARG A 136 -3.79 -3.48 6.54
N ASP A 137 -2.67 -2.84 6.21
CA ASP A 137 -1.40 -2.97 6.95
C ASP A 137 -1.58 -2.62 8.43
N LEU A 138 -2.16 -1.45 8.72
CA LEU A 138 -2.40 -1.00 10.09
C LEU A 138 -3.31 -1.99 10.84
N ARG A 139 -4.42 -2.41 10.24
CA ARG A 139 -5.33 -3.39 10.86
C ARG A 139 -4.71 -4.75 11.08
N ALA A 140 -3.84 -5.22 10.17
CA ALA A 140 -3.18 -6.50 10.31
C ALA A 140 -2.18 -6.49 11.48
N ARG A 141 -1.43 -5.40 11.63
CA ARG A 141 -0.37 -5.26 12.64
C ARG A 141 -0.88 -4.91 14.03
N TYR A 142 -1.95 -4.13 14.12
CA TYR A 142 -2.45 -3.56 15.37
C TYR A 142 -3.84 -4.07 15.73
N ARG A 143 -4.08 -5.38 15.58
CA ARG A 143 -5.32 -5.99 16.09
C ARG A 143 -5.34 -5.86 17.62
N PRO A 144 -6.46 -5.45 18.23
CA PRO A 144 -6.59 -5.46 19.68
C PRO A 144 -6.30 -6.86 20.22
N SER A 145 -5.21 -7.01 20.97
CA SER A 145 -4.94 -8.26 21.70
C SER A 145 -5.85 -8.32 22.94
N PRO A 146 -6.45 -9.48 23.28
CA PRO A 146 -7.25 -9.63 24.50
C PRO A 146 -6.52 -9.24 25.80
N GLN A 147 -5.18 -9.25 25.78
CA GLN A 147 -4.32 -8.99 26.93
C GLN A 147 -4.30 -7.50 27.37
N VAL A 148 -4.71 -6.58 26.49
CA VAL A 148 -4.68 -5.13 26.71
C VAL A 148 -5.85 -4.62 27.58
N ALA A 149 -6.93 -5.41 27.73
CA ALA A 149 -8.12 -4.99 28.45
C ALA A 149 -8.00 -5.00 29.99
N GLY A 150 -6.88 -5.49 30.55
CA GLY A 150 -6.84 -5.91 31.96
C GLY A 150 -6.23 -4.96 32.99
N ARG A 151 -5.46 -3.92 32.63
CA ARG A 151 -4.64 -3.21 33.63
C ARG A 151 -4.42 -1.72 33.35
N VAL A 152 -5.45 -0.89 33.45
CA VAL A 152 -5.24 0.57 33.54
C VAL A 152 -5.31 0.98 35.01
N ALA A 153 -4.15 1.16 35.63
CA ALA A 153 -4.00 1.97 36.84
C ALA A 153 -3.28 3.29 36.46
N PRO A 154 -3.66 4.44 37.03
CA PRO A 154 -3.06 5.72 36.69
C PRO A 154 -1.72 5.88 37.41
N ASP A 155 -0.67 6.31 36.70
CA ASP A 155 0.59 6.73 37.32
C ASP A 155 0.85 8.21 37.00
N PRO A 156 1.06 9.08 38.00
CA PRO A 156 1.32 10.49 37.82
C PRO A 156 2.83 10.78 37.67
N ALA A 157 3.13 11.78 36.84
CA ALA A 157 4.37 12.55 36.78
C ALA A 157 5.61 11.95 36.05
N GLY A 158 6.06 12.70 35.03
CA GLY A 158 7.40 13.31 35.10
C GLY A 158 8.48 12.77 34.16
N SER A 159 8.59 13.35 32.97
CA SER A 159 9.79 14.06 32.45
C SER A 159 9.92 13.92 30.92
N LEU A 160 9.54 14.99 30.21
CA LEU A 160 9.83 15.18 28.80
C LEU A 160 11.30 15.60 28.64
N ARG A 161 12.12 14.76 28.00
CA ARG A 161 13.32 15.22 27.28
C ARG A 161 13.10 14.99 25.79
N LEU A 162 12.81 16.07 25.06
CA LEU A 162 12.90 16.10 23.60
C LEU A 162 14.37 16.15 23.21
N GLN A 163 14.88 15.08 22.61
CA GLN A 163 16.08 15.17 21.78
C GLN A 163 15.64 15.30 20.33
N ALA A 164 16.02 16.40 19.69
CA ALA A 164 15.91 16.56 18.24
C ALA A 164 16.89 15.57 17.59
N ALA A 165 16.39 14.69 16.72
CA ALA A 165 17.24 13.83 15.91
C ALA A 165 17.80 14.64 14.74
N THR A 166 19.09 14.92 14.77
CA THR A 166 19.84 15.51 13.67
C THR A 166 20.05 14.43 12.59
N TRP A 167 19.34 14.54 11.47
CA TRP A 167 19.65 13.77 10.27
C TRP A 167 20.51 14.66 9.35
N THR A 168 21.79 14.35 9.24
CA THR A 168 22.64 14.90 8.18
C THR A 168 22.23 14.25 6.87
N THR A 169 21.60 15.03 5.99
CA THR A 169 21.40 14.63 4.59
C THR A 169 22.71 14.94 3.85
N PRO A 170 23.41 13.97 3.23
CA PRO A 170 24.53 14.29 2.35
C PRO A 170 23.99 15.09 1.15
N ALA A 171 24.52 16.30 0.93
CA ALA A 171 24.21 17.05 -0.27
C ALA A 171 24.75 16.31 -1.50
N PRO A 172 24.02 16.26 -2.62
CA PRO A 172 24.57 15.74 -3.86
C PRO A 172 25.75 16.63 -4.32
N PRO A 173 26.78 16.06 -4.96
CA PRO A 173 27.89 16.85 -5.48
C PRO A 173 27.40 17.82 -6.57
N PRO A 174 28.12 18.94 -6.80
CA PRO A 174 27.85 19.84 -7.91
C PRO A 174 27.89 19.06 -9.23
N LEU A 175 26.94 19.34 -10.12
CA LEU A 175 27.05 18.93 -11.51
C LEU A 175 27.94 19.96 -12.21
N ASP A 176 29.12 19.52 -12.65
CA ASP A 176 29.97 20.28 -13.57
C ASP A 176 29.34 20.38 -14.96
#